data_AF-A0A9E3W6S0-F1
#
_entry.id   AF-A0A9E3W6S0-F1
#
_cell.length_a   1.000
_cell.length_b   1.000
_cell.length_c   1.000
_cell.angle_alpha   90.00
_cell.angle_beta   90.00
_cell.angle_gamma   90.00
#
_symmetry.space_group_name_H-M   'P 1'
#
loop_
_entity.id
_entity.type
_entity.pdbx_description
1 polymer ?
#
loop_
_entity_poly.entity_id
_entity_poly.type
_entity_poly.pdbx_seq_one_letter_code
_entity_poly.pdbx_strand_id
1 'polypeptide(L)' 'MQMNVPWRKTTQLLAPARHTPSAPGQYDLYPGFPVGSGQIALGYDALAVQLAGQTQVMLDGYGGVLWANLLEQLDAALK' A
#
# COMPACT_ATOMS: atom_id res chain seq x y z
N MET A 1 -5.28 17.21 8.58
CA MET A 1 -6.65 17.73 8.29
C MET A 1 -7.49 16.59 7.76
N GLN A 2 -8.69 16.36 8.28
CA GLN A 2 -9.60 15.31 7.76
C GLN A 2 -10.16 15.79 6.40
N MET A 3 -9.69 15.20 5.31
CA MET A 3 -10.10 15.59 3.96
C MET A 3 -11.47 14.97 3.63
N ASN A 4 -12.51 15.80 3.60
CA ASN A 4 -13.92 15.39 3.40
C ASN A 4 -14.32 15.24 1.92
N VAL A 5 -13.35 15.10 1.00
CA VAL A 5 -13.59 14.96 -0.45
C VAL A 5 -13.17 13.55 -0.89
N PRO A 6 -14.06 12.76 -1.51
CA PRO A 6 -13.68 11.47 -2.06
C PRO A 6 -12.73 11.66 -3.25
N TRP A 7 -11.47 11.23 -3.09
CA TRP A 7 -10.44 11.29 -4.13
C TRP A 7 -10.76 10.47 -5.38
N ARG A 8 -11.61 9.45 -5.24
CA ARG A 8 -12.04 8.54 -6.30
C ARG A 8 -13.45 8.90 -6.75
N LYS A 9 -13.65 9.05 -8.07
CA LYS A 9 -14.96 9.25 -8.70
C LYS A 9 -15.72 7.94 -9.01
N THR A 10 -15.21 6.80 -8.54
CA THR A 10 -15.76 5.46 -8.82
C THR A 10 -16.43 4.88 -7.58
N THR A 11 -17.50 4.11 -7.79
CA THR A 11 -18.18 3.31 -6.77
C THR A 11 -17.53 1.95 -6.56
N GLN A 12 -16.53 1.59 -7.37
CA GLN A 12 -15.81 0.32 -7.24
C GLN A 12 -15.06 0.28 -5.91
N LEU A 13 -15.29 -0.80 -5.17
CA LEU A 13 -14.54 -1.11 -3.95
C LEU A 13 -13.04 -1.27 -4.28
N LEU A 14 -12.19 -0.89 -3.34
CA LEU A 14 -10.76 -1.19 -3.44
C LEU A 14 -10.55 -2.68 -3.19
N ALA A 15 -9.59 -3.27 -3.90
CA ALA A 15 -9.08 -4.57 -3.51
C ALA A 15 -8.52 -4.49 -2.07
N PRO A 16 -8.78 -5.49 -1.22
CA PRO A 16 -8.32 -5.45 0.16
C PRO A 16 -6.79 -5.60 0.19
N ALA A 17 -6.14 -4.82 1.03
CA ALA A 17 -4.68 -4.89 1.19
C ALA A 17 -4.19 -6.22 1.77
N ARG A 18 -5.08 -6.94 2.47
CA ARG A 18 -4.87 -8.31 2.95
C ARG A 18 -6.04 -9.16 2.51
N HIS A 19 -5.73 -10.35 2.04
CA HIS A 19 -6.71 -11.28 1.53
C HIS A 19 -6.53 -12.64 2.21
N THR A 20 -7.65 -13.28 2.54
CA THR A 20 -7.68 -14.68 2.98
C THR A 20 -8.23 -15.50 1.83
N PRO A 21 -7.45 -16.43 1.25
CA PRO A 21 -7.88 -17.24 0.13
C PRO A 21 -9.21 -17.94 0.40
N SER A 22 -10.05 -18.02 -0.63
CA SER A 22 -11.25 -18.85 -0.60
C SER A 22 -10.88 -20.33 -0.41
N ALA A 23 -11.82 -21.11 0.14
CA ALA A 23 -11.66 -22.56 0.24
C ALA A 23 -11.45 -23.21 -1.15
N PRO A 24 -10.71 -24.33 -1.25
CA PRO A 24 -10.50 -25.03 -2.52
C PRO A 24 -11.82 -25.34 -3.25
N GLY A 25 -11.85 -25.08 -4.55
CA GLY A 25 -13.04 -25.28 -5.40
C GLY A 25 -14.10 -24.18 -5.31
N GLN A 26 -13.88 -23.14 -4.51
CA GLN A 26 -14.72 -21.95 -4.48
C GLN A 26 -14.14 -20.84 -5.37
N TYR A 27 -14.99 -19.93 -5.82
CA TYR A 27 -14.55 -18.74 -6.52
C TYR A 27 -13.79 -17.82 -5.56
N ASP A 28 -12.61 -17.40 -5.99
CA ASP A 28 -11.78 -16.43 -5.28
C ASP A 28 -11.76 -15.14 -6.11
N LEU A 29 -12.20 -14.03 -5.51
CA LEU A 29 -12.25 -12.73 -6.16
C LEU A 29 -10.85 -12.10 -6.29
N TYR A 30 -9.91 -12.48 -5.43
CA TYR A 30 -8.55 -11.98 -5.39
C TYR A 30 -7.55 -13.15 -5.40
N PRO A 31 -7.57 -14.00 -6.45
CA PRO A 31 -6.71 -15.16 -6.52
C PRO A 31 -5.25 -14.71 -6.52
N GLY A 32 -4.44 -15.37 -5.70
CA GLY A 32 -3.04 -15.04 -5.54
C GLY A 32 -2.20 -16.28 -5.23
N PHE A 33 -0.91 -16.20 -5.52
CA PHE A 33 0.06 -17.22 -5.18
C PHE A 33 0.98 -16.69 -4.07
N PRO A 34 1.25 -17.47 -3.00
CA PRO A 34 2.14 -17.02 -1.94
C PRO A 34 3.57 -16.87 -2.48
N VAL A 35 4.15 -15.69 -2.30
CA VAL A 35 5.56 -15.41 -2.64
C VAL A 35 6.54 -15.78 -1.53
N GLY A 36 6.03 -16.21 -0.37
CA GLY A 36 6.81 -16.55 0.82
C GLY A 36 6.78 -15.47 1.90
N SER A 37 7.22 -15.85 3.10
CA SER A 37 7.22 -15.00 4.30
C SER A 37 8.13 -13.79 4.14
N GLY A 38 7.69 -12.61 4.60
CA GLY A 38 8.51 -11.39 4.65
C GLY A 38 8.81 -10.73 3.30
N GLN A 39 8.30 -11.27 2.20
CA GLN A 39 8.52 -10.71 0.86
C GLN A 39 7.64 -9.49 0.56
N ILE A 40 6.48 -9.37 1.22
CA ILE A 40 5.57 -8.23 1.07
C ILE A 40 5.31 -7.64 2.45
N ALA A 41 5.48 -6.32 2.54
CA ALA A 41 5.19 -5.54 3.73
C ALA A 41 4.12 -4.49 3.40
N LEU A 42 3.35 -4.07 4.41
CA LEU A 42 2.20 -3.19 4.21
C LEU A 42 2.26 -1.99 5.14
N GLY A 43 2.02 -0.80 4.58
CA GLY A 43 1.91 0.45 5.33
C GLY A 43 3.19 1.27 5.40
N TYR A 44 3.07 2.50 5.90
CA TYR A 44 4.16 3.47 5.94
C TYR A 44 5.27 3.06 6.92
N ASP A 45 4.94 2.47 8.07
CA ASP A 45 5.95 1.99 9.04
C ASP A 45 6.87 0.93 8.41
N ALA A 46 6.28 -0.03 7.70
CA ALA A 46 7.05 -1.08 7.08
C ALA A 46 7.86 -0.58 5.88
N LEU A 47 7.34 0.40 5.14
CA LEU A 47 8.09 1.11 4.11
C LEU A 47 9.27 1.89 4.72
N ALA A 48 9.04 2.63 5.81
CA ALA A 48 10.07 3.40 6.50
C ALA A 48 11.22 2.50 6.97
N VAL A 49 10.92 1.32 7.54
CA VAL A 49 11.94 0.32 7.90
C VAL A 49 12.79 -0.12 6.71
N GLN A 50 12.18 -0.31 5.54
CA GLN A 50 12.92 -0.70 4.32
C GLN A 50 13.81 0.42 3.77
N LEU A 51 13.37 1.67 3.91
CA LEU A 51 14.12 2.84 3.45
C LEU A 51 15.17 3.30 4.47
N ALA A 52 14.97 3.01 5.75
CA ALA A 52 15.90 3.34 6.82
C ALA A 52 17.25 2.67 6.57
N GLY A 53 18.31 3.48 6.52
CA GLY A 53 19.68 3.02 6.25
C GLY A 53 20.13 3.19 4.81
N GLN A 54 19.24 3.56 3.88
CA GLN A 54 19.65 3.98 2.53
C GLN A 54 20.11 5.45 2.57
N THR A 55 21.26 5.75 1.97
CA THR A 55 21.77 7.13 1.90
C THR A 55 20.91 8.02 1.00
N GLN A 56 20.31 7.43 -0.03
CA GLN A 56 19.42 8.13 -0.95
C GLN A 56 18.41 7.13 -1.53
N VAL A 57 17.16 7.57 -1.64
CA VAL A 57 16.06 6.80 -2.24
C VAL A 57 15.38 7.69 -3.28
N MET A 58 15.14 7.16 -4.49
CA MET A 58 14.36 7.84 -5.52
C MET A 58 13.04 7.10 -5.68
N LEU A 59 11.93 7.80 -5.43
CA LEU A 59 10.58 7.28 -5.62
C LEU A 59 10.02 7.86 -6.92
N ASP A 60 9.73 6.99 -7.88
CA ASP A 60 9.05 7.36 -9.13
C ASP A 60 7.59 6.89 -9.08
N GLY A 61 6.69 7.61 -9.75
CA GLY A 61 5.26 7.38 -9.67
C GLY A 61 4.48 7.92 -10.85
N TYR A 62 3.40 7.24 -11.19
CA TYR A 62 2.51 7.60 -12.30
C TYR A 62 1.51 8.70 -11.91
N GLY A 63 0.84 9.30 -12.91
CA GLY A 63 -0.22 10.30 -12.68
C GLY A 63 -1.33 9.75 -11.76
N GLY A 64 -1.46 10.34 -10.57
CA GLY A 64 -2.41 9.90 -9.54
C GLY A 64 -1.78 9.55 -8.19
N VAL A 65 -0.45 9.52 -8.08
CA VAL A 65 0.21 9.42 -6.77
C VAL A 65 -0.10 10.65 -5.92
N LEU A 66 -0.60 10.42 -4.72
CA LEU A 66 -0.89 11.46 -3.73
C LEU A 66 0.39 11.85 -2.99
N TRP A 67 1.34 12.48 -3.70
CA TRP A 67 2.69 12.77 -3.20
C TRP A 67 2.70 13.51 -1.86
N ALA A 68 1.82 14.50 -1.68
CA ALA A 68 1.75 15.24 -0.41
C ALA A 68 1.39 14.34 0.78
N ASN A 69 0.41 13.44 0.61
CA ASN A 69 0.04 12.50 1.67
C ASN A 69 1.11 11.43 1.88
N LEU A 70 1.71 10.93 0.80
CA LEU A 70 2.80 9.95 0.90
C LEU A 70 3.98 10.52 1.70
N LEU A 71 4.40 11.74 1.39
CA LEU A 71 5.51 12.41 2.08
C LEU A 71 5.17 12.68 3.55
N GLU A 72 3.97 13.18 3.85
CA GLU A 72 3.54 13.43 5.24
C GLU A 72 3.55 12.16 6.09
N GLN A 73 3.00 11.07 5.56
CA GLN A 73 2.91 9.81 6.30
C GLN A 73 4.26 9.10 6.41
N LEU A 74 5.09 9.16 5.37
CA LEU A 74 6.42 8.57 5.39
C LEU A 74 7.38 9.34 6.32
N ASP A 75 7.32 10.67 6.33
CA ASP A 75 8.08 11.50 7.27
C ASP A 75 7.68 11.23 8.73
N ALA A 76 6.39 11.03 8.98
CA ALA A 76 5.91 10.63 10.30
C ALA A 76 6.44 9.25 10.73
N ALA A 77 6.56 8.29 9.80
CA ALA A 77 7.04 6.93 10.06
C ALA A 77 8.57 6.80 10.15
N LEU A 78 9.32 7.78 9.65
CA LEU A 78 10.80 7.81 9.70
C LEU A 78 11.36 8.50 10.96
N LYS A 79 10.51 9.19 11.74
CA LYS A 79 10.86 9.85 13.01
C LYS A 79 10.84 8.85 14.17
#